data_AF-A0A7V9R9Q6-F1
#
_entry.id   AF-A0A7V9R9Q6-F1
#
_cell.length_a   1.000
_cell.length_b   1.000
_cell.length_c   1.000
_cell.angle_alpha   90.00
_cell.angle_beta   90.00
_cell.angle_gamma   90.00
#
_symmetry.space_group_name_H-M   'P 1'
#
loop_
_entity.id
_entity.type
_entity.pdbx_description
1 polymer ?
#
loop_
_entity_poly.entity_id
_entity_poly.type
_entity_poly.pdbx_seq_one_letter_code
_entity_poly.pdbx_strand_id
1 'polypeptide(L)' 'MSSKTLVIAEKPSVGRDLAGALPGKFEKHDAYLESDEYVVTWAIGHLVGLAEPDAY' A
#
# COMPACT_ATOMS: atom_id res chain seq x y z
N MET A 1 -3.14 1.60 -21.22
CA MET A 1 -2.68 0.99 -19.96
C MET A 1 -3.92 0.57 -19.20
N SER A 2 -4.00 -0.68 -18.75
CA SER A 2 -5.10 -1.11 -17.87
C SER A 2 -4.96 -0.38 -16.52
N SER A 3 -6.08 0.05 -15.94
CA SER A 3 -6.10 0.67 -14.61
C SER A 3 -5.93 -0.42 -13.56
N LYS A 4 -4.94 -0.27 -12.67
CA LYS A 4 -4.78 -1.12 -11.48
C LYS A 4 -5.47 -0.48 -10.27
N THR A 5 -5.93 -1.30 -9.34
CA THR A 5 -6.45 -0.84 -8.04
C THR A 5 -5.30 -0.71 -7.03
N LEU A 6 -5.18 0.45 -6.38
CA LEU A 6 -4.22 0.67 -5.30
C LEU A 6 -4.86 0.34 -3.95
N VAL A 7 -4.21 -0.53 -3.17
CA VAL A 7 -4.57 -0.90 -1.81
C VAL A 7 -3.48 -0.41 -0.86
N ILE A 8 -3.85 0.37 0.16
CA ILE A 8 -2.92 0.91 1.16
C ILE A 8 -3.26 0.32 2.52
N ALA A 9 -2.35 -0.48 3.09
CA ALA A 9 -2.48 -1.06 4.43
C ALA A 9 -1.75 -0.23 5.51
N GLU A 10 -2.02 -0.46 6.79
CA GLU A 10 -1.38 0.27 7.91
C GLU A 10 0.04 -0.22 8.25
N LYS A 11 0.42 -1.42 7.80
CA LYS A 11 1.71 -2.06 8.08
C LYS A 11 2.01 -3.19 7.09
N PRO A 12 3.28 -3.59 6.93
CA PRO A 12 3.69 -4.59 5.95
C PRO A 12 3.06 -5.98 6.12
N SER A 13 2.68 -6.37 7.34
CA SER A 13 2.05 -7.68 7.58
C SER A 13 0.63 -7.71 7.00
N VAL A 14 -0.15 -6.65 7.24
CA VAL A 14 -1.53 -6.53 6.73
C VAL A 14 -1.53 -6.45 5.20
N GLY A 15 -0.58 -5.74 4.59
CA GLY A 15 -0.44 -5.71 3.13
C GLY A 15 -0.18 -7.09 2.53
N ARG A 16 0.62 -7.93 3.20
CA ARG A 16 0.88 -9.32 2.78
C ARG A 16 -0.36 -10.21 2.93
N ASP A 17 -1.10 -10.08 4.02
CA ASP A 17 -2.34 -10.84 4.24
C ASP A 17 -3.40 -10.48 3.17
N LEU A 18 -3.53 -9.18 2.84
CA LEU A 18 -4.43 -8.71 1.79
C LEU A 18 -4.04 -9.25 0.41
N ALA A 19 -2.76 -9.21 0.04
CA ALA A 19 -2.31 -9.77 -1.23
C ALA A 19 -2.52 -11.30 -1.31
N GLY A 20 -2.46 -12.02 -0.19
CA GLY A 20 -2.77 -13.46 -0.14
C GLY A 20 -4.26 -13.79 -0.28
N ALA A 21 -5.15 -12.84 0.06
CA ALA A 21 -6.60 -12.99 -0.08
C ALA A 21 -7.14 -12.50 -1.44
N LEU A 22 -6.41 -11.62 -2.11
CA LEU A 22 -6.78 -11.07 -3.42
C LEU A 22 -6.43 -12.04 -4.56
N PRO A 23 -7.22 -12.06 -5.65
CA PRO A 23 -6.91 -12.89 -6.81
C PRO A 23 -5.67 -12.38 -7.54
N GLY A 24 -5.01 -13.30 -8.26
CA GLY A 24 -3.84 -13.00 -9.08
C GLY A 24 -2.52 -13.44 -8.44
N LYS A 25 -1.45 -13.32 -9.21
CA LYS A 25 -0.09 -13.58 -8.75
C LYS A 25 0.57 -12.24 -8.43
N PHE A 26 1.09 -12.12 -7.22
CA PHE A 26 1.76 -10.91 -6.78
C PHE A 26 3.28 -11.08 -6.87
N GLU A 27 3.91 -10.18 -7.63
CA GLU A 27 5.35 -9.96 -7.60
C GLU A 27 5.69 -9.11 -6.37
N LYS A 28 6.80 -9.46 -5.72
CA LYS A 28 7.26 -8.77 -4.52
C LYS A 28 8.29 -7.72 -4.90
N HIS A 29 8.04 -6.48 -4.46
CA HIS A 29 8.99 -5.38 -4.51
C HIS A 29 9.39 -4.96 -3.09
N ASP A 30 10.26 -3.96 -2.97
CA ASP A 30 10.80 -3.52 -1.67
C ASP A 30 9.73 -2.94 -0.74
N ALA A 31 8.76 -2.19 -1.28
CA ALA A 31 7.77 -1.45 -0.50
C ALA A 31 6.30 -1.76 -0.88
N TYR A 32 6.09 -2.70 -1.81
CA TYR A 32 4.76 -3.05 -2.28
C TYR A 32 4.76 -4.44 -2.94
N LEU A 33 3.56 -4.94 -3.21
CA LEU A 33 3.27 -6.15 -3.97
C LEU A 33 2.44 -5.76 -5.19
N GLU A 34 2.70 -6.34 -6.35
CA GLU A 34 2.01 -5.97 -7.59
C GLU A 34 1.54 -7.20 -8.35
N SER A 35 0.29 -7.17 -8.80
CA SER A 35 -0.28 -8.12 -9.76
C SER A 35 -0.80 -7.35 -10.97
N ASP A 36 -1.33 -8.06 -11.97
CA ASP A 36 -1.91 -7.43 -13.16
C ASP A 36 -3.02 -6.41 -12.82
N GLU A 37 -3.79 -6.66 -11.76
CA GLU A 37 -4.97 -5.87 -11.37
C GLU A 37 -4.75 -5.00 -10.12
N TYR A 38 -3.75 -5.29 -9.28
CA TYR A 38 -3.59 -4.65 -7.98
C TYR A 38 -2.15 -4.18 -7.72
N VAL A 39 -2.04 -3.06 -7.00
CA VAL A 39 -0.82 -2.66 -6.29
C VAL A 39 -1.16 -2.59 -4.81
N VAL A 40 -0.50 -3.38 -3.98
CA VAL A 40 -0.71 -3.44 -2.52
C VAL A 40 0.53 -2.88 -1.82
N THR A 41 0.38 -1.75 -1.15
CA THR A 41 1.45 -1.12 -0.37
C THR A 41 0.99 -0.86 1.07
N TRP A 42 1.83 -0.21 1.87
CA TRP A 42 1.54 0.08 3.26
C TRP A 42 2.13 1.41 3.71
N ALA A 43 1.38 2.11 4.55
CA ALA A 43 1.92 3.14 5.42
C ALA A 43 2.64 2.49 6.61
N ILE A 44 3.58 3.18 7.23
CA ILE A 44 4.14 2.80 8.53
C ILE A 44 3.81 3.94 9.49
N GLY A 45 2.76 3.75 10.29
CA GLY A 45 2.20 4.82 11.12
C GLY A 45 1.54 5.93 10.28
N HIS A 46 1.37 7.11 10.88
CA HIS A 46 0.82 8.27 10.19
C HIS A 46 1.85 8.84 9.21
N LEU A 47 1.50 8.90 7.92
CA LEU A 47 2.37 9.50 6.88
C LEU A 47 2.35 11.03 6.90
N VAL A 48 1.33 11.61 7.54
CA VAL A 48 1.11 13.04 7.63
C VAL A 48 0.74 13.40 9.07
N GLY A 49 1.09 14.61 9.47
CA GLY A 49 0.71 15.22 10.74
C GLY A 49 0.13 16.61 10.49
N LEU A 50 -0.42 17.20 11.55
CA LEU A 50 -0.80 18.61 11.50
C LEU A 50 0.46 19.47 11.37
N ALA A 51 0.36 20.57 10.61
CA ALA A 51 1.39 21.58 10.63
C ALA A 51 1.40 22.28 12.00
N GLU A 52 2.60 22.56 12.52
CA GLU A 52 2.75 23.39 13.72
C GLU A 52 2.23 24.81 13.45
N PRO A 53 1.70 25.52 14.47
CA PRO A 53 1.16 26.86 14.30
C PRO A 53 2.11 27.85 13.63
N ASP A 54 3.42 27.70 13.86
CA ASP A 54 4.46 28.59 13.32
C ASP A 54 4.74 28.37 11.81
N ALA A 55 4.10 27.37 11.18
CA ALA A 55 4.26 27.06 9.76
C ALA A 55 3.18 27.67 8.85
N TYR A 56 2.21 28.40 9.41
CA TYR A 56 1.20 29.19 8.67
C TYR A 56 1.69 30.61 8.39
#